data_AF-A0A8I1WF57-F1
#
_entry.id   AF-A0A8I1WF57-F1
#
_cell.length_a   1.000
_cell.length_b   1.000
_cell.length_c   1.000
_cell.angle_alpha   90.00
_cell.angle_beta   90.00
_cell.angle_gamma   90.00
#
_symmetry.space_group_name_H-M   'P 1'
#
loop_
_entity.id
_entity.type
_entity.pdbx_description
1 polymer ?
#
loop_
_entity_poly.entity_id
_entity_poly.type
_entity_poly.pdbx_seq_one_letter_code
_entity_poly.pdbx_strand_id
1 'polypeptide(L)'
;MIDSEFFITGEPIPTEFGDCRFIKVKEYAFLTPYLSWFKMSKKEIIYTYSKKENNQFGQLDGLIAELKKLSLFEITSILPNFKEAYEVIFSTVFNGVEILEKLTPENFEALRELVLRMSCLKEEKISSNPEIQRANERSKRVKSQDSDLVDMADIMSSVATHTGYLYKDINEMTLFQLYMTYYRVGQFKQYDTSTLFATVSPDAAKHMESWGKHIDLFEEEKHYISRESFMKQTKGFGKGSA
;
A
#
# COMPACT_ATOMS: atom_id res chain seq x y z
N MET A 1 9.84 18.87 0.93
CA MET A 1 8.56 18.24 1.33
C MET A 1 7.78 18.08 0.04
N ILE A 2 7.47 16.86 -0.37
CA ILE A 2 6.68 16.61 -1.59
C ILE A 2 5.25 17.03 -1.28
N ASP A 3 4.76 18.06 -1.97
CA ASP A 3 3.39 18.54 -1.80
C ASP A 3 2.42 17.58 -2.50
N SER A 4 1.81 16.71 -1.71
CA SER A 4 0.86 15.71 -2.21
C SER A 4 -0.51 16.30 -2.55
N GLU A 5 -0.78 17.56 -2.21
CA GLU A 5 -2.09 18.20 -2.43
C GLU A 5 -2.48 18.22 -3.92
N PHE A 6 -1.48 18.34 -4.81
CA PHE A 6 -1.70 18.43 -6.26
C PHE A 6 -1.62 17.07 -6.99
N PHE A 7 -1.39 15.97 -6.28
CA PHE A 7 -1.32 14.63 -6.92
C PHE A 7 -2.63 14.26 -7.60
N ILE A 8 -3.74 14.82 -7.13
CA ILE A 8 -5.07 14.63 -7.72
C ILE A 8 -5.16 15.12 -9.18
N THR A 9 -4.31 16.07 -9.58
CA THR A 9 -4.28 16.55 -10.97
C THR A 9 -3.77 15.47 -11.94
N GLY A 10 -2.93 14.55 -11.45
CA GLY A 10 -2.27 13.54 -12.27
C GLY A 10 -1.17 14.09 -13.19
N GLU A 11 -0.84 15.38 -13.06
CA GLU A 11 0.24 16.01 -13.80
C GLU A 11 1.61 15.45 -13.36
N PRO A 12 2.57 15.26 -14.28
CA PRO A 12 3.92 14.84 -13.91
C PRO A 12 4.57 15.78 -12.90
N ILE A 13 5.37 15.20 -12.00
CA ILE A 13 6.09 15.95 -10.96
C ILE A 13 7.50 16.27 -11.48
N PRO A 14 7.88 17.55 -11.62
CA PRO A 14 9.20 17.92 -12.05
C PRO A 14 10.24 17.49 -11.01
N THR A 15 11.29 16.81 -11.47
CA THR A 15 12.45 16.47 -10.64
C THR A 15 13.74 16.92 -11.34
N GLU A 16 14.86 16.92 -10.60
CA GLU A 16 16.18 17.22 -11.18
C GLU A 16 16.59 16.23 -12.29
N PHE A 17 15.92 15.09 -12.39
CA PHE A 17 16.22 14.02 -13.35
C PHE A 17 15.21 13.93 -14.50
N GLY A 18 14.21 14.82 -14.53
CA GLY A 18 13.11 14.83 -15.49
C GLY A 18 11.74 14.76 -14.82
N ASP A 19 10.70 14.71 -15.62
CA ASP A 19 9.32 14.65 -15.13
C ASP A 19 8.94 13.23 -14.70
N CYS A 20 8.62 13.06 -13.43
CA CYS A 20 8.12 11.81 -12.88
C CYS A 20 6.61 11.73 -13.09
N ARG A 21 6.15 10.88 -14.00
CA ARG A 21 4.72 10.70 -14.28
C ARG A 21 4.07 9.69 -13.34
N PHE A 22 2.77 9.84 -13.14
CA PHE A 22 1.98 8.87 -12.41
C PHE A 22 1.76 7.58 -13.22
N ILE A 23 1.64 6.45 -12.50
CA ILE A 23 1.18 5.18 -13.06
C ILE A 23 -0.33 5.26 -13.29
N LYS A 24 -0.76 4.91 -14.51
CA LYS A 24 -2.18 4.81 -14.85
C LYS A 24 -2.75 3.44 -14.53
N VAL A 25 -4.07 3.37 -14.32
CA VAL A 25 -4.79 2.13 -14.01
C VAL A 25 -4.53 1.04 -15.06
N LYS A 26 -4.51 1.40 -16.35
CA LYS A 26 -4.24 0.45 -17.45
C LYS A 26 -2.85 -0.20 -17.39
N GLU A 27 -1.87 0.48 -16.78
CA GLU A 27 -0.49 0.00 -16.67
C GLU A 27 -0.31 -0.87 -15.43
N TYR A 28 -1.16 -0.69 -14.42
CA TYR A 28 -1.02 -1.33 -13.12
C TYR A 28 -1.03 -2.86 -13.19
N ALA A 29 -1.87 -3.46 -14.04
CA ALA A 29 -1.94 -4.92 -14.19
C ALA A 29 -0.57 -5.53 -14.56
N PHE A 30 0.18 -4.85 -15.43
CA PHE A 30 1.53 -5.25 -15.82
C PHE A 30 2.56 -4.92 -14.73
N LEU A 31 2.43 -3.77 -14.06
CA LEU A 31 3.41 -3.28 -13.09
C LEU A 31 3.27 -3.90 -11.70
N THR A 32 2.13 -4.53 -11.38
CA THR A 32 1.83 -5.07 -10.03
C THR A 32 2.93 -5.98 -9.48
N PRO A 33 3.48 -6.96 -10.23
CA PRO A 33 4.57 -7.81 -9.72
C PRO A 33 5.82 -7.00 -9.36
N TYR A 34 6.19 -6.01 -10.17
CA TYR A 34 7.35 -5.16 -9.93
C TYR A 34 7.14 -4.21 -8.75
N LEU A 35 5.95 -3.59 -8.66
CA LEU A 35 5.55 -2.74 -7.52
C LEU A 35 5.59 -3.52 -6.19
N SER A 36 5.30 -4.82 -6.22
CA SER A 36 5.35 -5.67 -5.03
C SER A 36 6.76 -5.80 -4.44
N TRP A 37 7.79 -5.84 -5.29
CA TRP A 37 9.20 -5.83 -4.87
C TRP A 37 9.70 -4.42 -4.56
N PHE A 38 9.30 -3.44 -5.38
CA PHE A 38 9.71 -2.04 -5.25
C PHE A 38 9.31 -1.43 -3.90
N LYS A 39 8.11 -1.74 -3.41
CA LYS A 39 7.60 -1.23 -2.13
C LYS A 39 8.29 -1.78 -0.90
N MET A 40 9.03 -2.89 -1.01
CA MET A 40 9.58 -3.53 0.18
C MET A 40 10.69 -2.67 0.78
N SER A 41 10.58 -2.41 2.08
CA SER A 41 11.67 -1.78 2.84
C SER A 41 12.82 -2.77 3.07
N LYS A 42 14.03 -2.28 3.36
CA LYS A 42 15.17 -3.16 3.74
C LYS A 42 14.79 -4.16 4.84
N LYS A 43 14.02 -3.71 5.84
CA LYS A 43 13.58 -4.58 6.95
C LYS A 43 12.61 -5.66 6.48
N GLU A 44 11.69 -5.31 5.58
CA GLU A 44 10.74 -6.25 4.97
C GLU A 44 11.46 -7.30 4.13
N ILE A 45 12.44 -6.90 3.33
CA ILE A 45 13.27 -7.82 2.55
C ILE A 45 13.94 -8.84 3.48
N ILE A 46 14.71 -8.36 4.47
CA ILE A 46 15.41 -9.21 5.44
C ILE A 46 14.42 -10.14 6.16
N TYR A 47 13.26 -9.61 6.56
CA TYR A 47 12.24 -10.37 7.24
C TYR A 47 11.68 -11.50 6.36
N THR A 48 11.33 -11.20 5.11
CA THR A 48 10.83 -12.16 4.13
C THR A 48 11.82 -13.29 3.92
N TYR A 49 13.11 -13.00 3.73
CA TYR A 49 14.14 -14.03 3.63
C TYR A 49 14.32 -14.84 4.92
N SER A 50 14.06 -14.26 6.10
CA SER A 50 14.15 -14.95 7.38
C SER A 50 12.93 -15.83 7.73
N LYS A 51 11.82 -15.72 6.99
CA LYS A 51 10.61 -16.50 7.25
C LYS A 51 10.88 -17.99 7.10
N LYS A 52 10.23 -18.81 7.94
CA LYS A 52 10.40 -20.27 7.92
C LYS A 52 10.13 -20.89 6.56
N GLU A 53 9.16 -20.36 5.81
CA GLU A 53 8.81 -20.80 4.46
C GLU A 53 9.98 -20.68 3.47
N ASN A 54 10.88 -19.72 3.70
CA ASN A 54 12.01 -19.42 2.82
C ASN A 54 13.36 -19.93 3.38
N ASN A 55 13.50 -20.00 4.70
CA ASN A 55 14.76 -20.31 5.37
C ASN A 55 14.58 -21.30 6.53
N GLN A 56 13.88 -22.41 6.29
CA GLN A 56 13.61 -23.43 7.31
C GLN A 56 14.90 -24.03 7.92
N PHE A 57 15.93 -24.20 7.10
CA PHE A 57 17.19 -24.88 7.48
C PHE A 57 18.39 -23.93 7.64
N GLY A 58 18.18 -22.60 7.65
CA GLY A 58 19.26 -21.62 7.82
C GLY A 58 20.16 -21.42 6.59
N GLN A 59 19.80 -22.01 5.44
CA GLN A 59 20.55 -21.88 4.18
C GLN A 59 20.76 -20.43 3.70
N LEU A 60 19.92 -19.49 4.14
CA LEU A 60 19.99 -18.08 3.79
C LEU A 60 20.62 -17.21 4.88
N ASP A 61 21.10 -17.79 5.99
CA ASP A 61 21.63 -17.02 7.13
C ASP A 61 22.85 -16.18 6.74
N GLY A 62 23.72 -16.71 5.88
CA GLY A 62 24.86 -15.98 5.31
C GLY A 62 24.40 -14.76 4.51
N LEU A 63 23.48 -14.96 3.57
CA LEU A 63 22.89 -13.87 2.78
C LEU A 63 22.22 -12.83 3.68
N ILE A 64 21.43 -13.25 4.67
CA ILE A 64 20.75 -12.35 5.61
C ILE A 64 21.77 -11.51 6.39
N ALA A 65 22.89 -12.10 6.82
CA ALA A 65 23.96 -11.38 7.51
C ALA A 65 24.63 -10.34 6.61
N GLU A 66 24.76 -10.61 5.31
CA GLU A 66 25.26 -9.64 4.33
C GLU A 66 24.25 -8.52 4.05
N LEU A 67 22.99 -8.85 3.78
CA LEU A 67 21.92 -7.87 3.54
C LEU A 67 21.75 -6.88 4.70
N LYS A 68 22.01 -7.30 5.94
CA LYS A 68 22.00 -6.41 7.11
C LYS A 68 23.03 -5.29 7.01
N LYS A 69 24.18 -5.53 6.38
CA LYS A 69 25.28 -4.57 6.24
C LYS A 69 25.05 -3.56 5.10
N LEU A 70 24.31 -3.96 4.08
CA LEU A 70 24.07 -3.18 2.87
C LEU A 70 22.94 -2.15 3.04
N SER A 71 23.01 -1.04 2.34
CA SER A 71 21.90 -0.09 2.15
C SER A 71 20.80 -0.70 1.26
N LEU A 72 19.60 -0.11 1.26
CA LEU A 72 18.52 -0.57 0.37
C LEU A 72 18.94 -0.46 -1.10
N PHE A 73 19.61 0.64 -1.48
CA PHE A 73 20.14 0.86 -2.83
C PHE A 73 21.10 -0.26 -3.29
N GLU A 74 22.02 -0.68 -2.41
CA GLU A 74 22.93 -1.79 -2.71
C GLU A 74 22.19 -3.12 -2.83
N ILE A 75 21.24 -3.39 -1.91
CA ILE A 75 20.41 -4.59 -1.95
C ILE A 75 19.65 -4.68 -3.27
N THR A 76 19.06 -3.57 -3.71
CA THR A 76 18.28 -3.50 -4.96
C THR A 76 19.17 -3.64 -6.19
N SER A 77 20.46 -3.37 -6.08
CA SER A 77 21.43 -3.55 -7.18
C SER A 77 21.96 -4.98 -7.28
N ILE A 78 21.98 -5.73 -6.18
CA ILE A 78 22.56 -7.07 -6.09
C ILE A 78 21.52 -8.16 -6.32
N LEU A 79 20.31 -8.01 -5.76
CA LEU A 79 19.27 -9.03 -5.88
C LEU A 79 18.53 -8.89 -7.22
N PRO A 80 18.55 -9.90 -8.11
CA PRO A 80 18.02 -9.76 -9.48
C PRO A 80 16.56 -9.29 -9.56
N ASN A 81 15.68 -9.87 -8.73
CA ASN A 81 14.24 -9.51 -8.73
C ASN A 81 14.02 -8.05 -8.32
N PHE A 82 14.82 -7.54 -7.39
CA PHE A 82 14.74 -6.14 -6.98
C PHE A 82 15.33 -5.24 -8.05
N LYS A 83 16.48 -5.62 -8.63
CA LYS A 83 17.10 -4.86 -9.71
C LYS A 83 16.13 -4.66 -10.87
N GLU A 84 15.55 -5.75 -11.37
CA GLU A 84 14.56 -5.71 -12.45
C GLU A 84 13.34 -4.86 -12.07
N ALA A 85 12.81 -5.01 -10.85
CA ALA A 85 11.67 -4.21 -10.40
C ALA A 85 11.98 -2.71 -10.38
N TYR A 86 13.13 -2.31 -9.88
CA TYR A 86 13.51 -0.90 -9.85
C TYR A 86 13.78 -0.36 -11.26
N GLU A 87 14.42 -1.15 -12.13
CA GLU A 87 14.66 -0.78 -13.53
C GLU A 87 13.34 -0.55 -14.29
N VAL A 88 12.40 -1.49 -14.18
CA VAL A 88 11.08 -1.40 -14.84
C VAL A 88 10.28 -0.22 -14.31
N ILE A 89 10.18 -0.06 -12.98
CA ILE A 89 9.38 1.01 -12.38
C ILE A 89 9.97 2.38 -12.72
N PHE A 90 11.26 2.60 -12.51
CA PHE A 90 11.86 3.91 -12.81
C PHE A 90 11.81 4.23 -14.31
N SER A 91 12.10 3.26 -15.18
CA SER A 91 12.00 3.50 -16.63
C SER A 91 10.58 3.82 -17.08
N THR A 92 9.59 3.24 -16.42
CA THR A 92 8.18 3.51 -16.70
C THR A 92 7.76 4.92 -16.29
N VAL A 93 8.07 5.32 -15.05
CA VAL A 93 7.63 6.61 -14.49
C VAL A 93 8.47 7.81 -14.96
N PHE A 94 9.69 7.59 -15.46
CA PHE A 94 10.49 8.64 -16.12
C PHE A 94 10.46 8.56 -17.65
N ASN A 95 9.71 7.61 -18.21
CA ASN A 95 9.57 7.39 -19.65
C ASN A 95 10.91 7.26 -20.40
N GLY A 96 11.85 6.51 -19.81
CA GLY A 96 13.20 6.34 -20.36
C GLY A 96 14.14 5.62 -19.39
N VAL A 97 15.14 4.92 -19.94
CA VAL A 97 16.14 4.20 -19.15
C VAL A 97 17.26 5.11 -18.63
N GLU A 98 17.34 6.37 -19.10
CA GLU A 98 18.43 7.28 -18.72
C GLU A 98 18.43 7.63 -17.24
N ILE A 99 17.27 7.52 -16.57
CA ILE A 99 17.19 7.71 -15.12
C ILE A 99 18.07 6.72 -14.37
N LEU A 100 18.21 5.49 -14.87
CA LEU A 100 18.91 4.41 -14.19
C LEU A 100 20.41 4.71 -14.03
N GLU A 101 21.00 5.41 -15.00
CA GLU A 101 22.40 5.85 -14.95
C GLU A 101 22.62 7.03 -13.99
N LYS A 102 21.54 7.76 -13.65
CA LYS A 102 21.57 8.93 -12.77
C LYS A 102 21.20 8.59 -11.32
N LEU A 103 20.76 7.36 -11.04
CA LEU A 103 20.43 6.93 -9.68
C LEU A 103 21.71 6.84 -8.84
N THR A 104 21.70 7.53 -7.70
CA THR A 104 22.79 7.51 -6.72
C THR A 104 22.22 7.19 -5.33
N PRO A 105 23.04 6.72 -4.38
CA PRO A 105 22.58 6.49 -3.01
C PRO A 105 21.90 7.70 -2.37
N GLU A 106 22.29 8.92 -2.75
CA GLU A 106 21.79 10.16 -2.18
C GLU A 106 20.39 10.52 -2.70
N ASN A 107 20.09 10.25 -3.97
CA ASN A 107 18.80 10.58 -4.57
C ASN A 107 17.77 9.43 -4.50
N PHE A 108 18.25 8.21 -4.31
CA PHE A 108 17.46 7.00 -4.43
C PHE A 108 16.23 6.99 -3.52
N GLU A 109 16.41 7.29 -2.23
CA GLU A 109 15.30 7.20 -1.27
C GLU A 109 14.22 8.25 -1.56
N ALA A 110 14.63 9.47 -1.94
CA ALA A 110 13.69 10.55 -2.27
C ALA A 110 12.86 10.22 -3.52
N LEU A 111 13.50 9.70 -4.57
CA LEU A 111 12.82 9.28 -5.80
C LEU A 111 11.91 8.08 -5.55
N ARG A 112 12.38 7.11 -4.77
CA ARG A 112 11.59 5.95 -4.37
C ARG A 112 10.36 6.35 -3.57
N GLU A 113 10.52 7.19 -2.56
CA GLU A 113 9.41 7.68 -1.74
C GLU A 113 8.38 8.43 -2.58
N LEU A 114 8.84 9.26 -3.54
CA LEU A 114 7.97 9.94 -4.49
C LEU A 114 7.11 8.94 -5.27
N VAL A 115 7.72 7.94 -5.89
CA VAL A 115 7.01 6.92 -6.67
C VAL A 115 6.02 6.12 -5.81
N LEU A 116 6.41 5.74 -4.58
CA LEU A 116 5.52 5.05 -3.65
C LEU A 116 4.29 5.88 -3.30
N ARG A 117 4.49 7.16 -2.97
CA ARG A 117 3.39 8.10 -2.67
C ARG A 117 2.48 8.28 -3.88
N MET A 118 3.05 8.52 -5.06
CA MET A 118 2.28 8.68 -6.31
C MET A 118 1.47 7.43 -6.67
N SER A 119 1.95 6.25 -6.27
CA SER A 119 1.30 4.96 -6.53
C SER A 119 0.39 4.48 -5.39
N CYS A 120 0.23 5.29 -4.33
CA CYS A 120 -0.51 4.93 -3.11
C CYS A 120 -0.02 3.63 -2.43
N LEU A 121 1.27 3.34 -2.53
CA LEU A 121 1.87 2.15 -1.94
C LEU A 121 2.44 2.45 -0.56
N LYS A 122 2.11 1.58 0.40
CA LYS A 122 2.65 1.62 1.77
C LYS A 122 3.65 0.49 1.96
N GLU A 123 4.76 0.83 2.60
CA GLU A 123 5.73 -0.17 3.03
C GLU A 123 5.18 -0.98 4.21
N GLU A 124 5.57 -2.25 4.31
CA GLU A 124 5.24 -3.02 5.49
C GLU A 124 6.14 -2.64 6.67
N LYS A 125 5.52 -2.21 7.77
CA LYS A 125 6.23 -1.98 9.03
C LYS A 125 6.58 -3.28 9.72
N ILE A 126 7.83 -3.69 9.58
CA ILE A 126 8.39 -4.82 10.34
C ILE A 126 8.86 -4.34 11.71
N SER A 127 8.32 -4.95 12.76
CA SER A 127 8.77 -4.75 14.13
C SER A 127 10.07 -5.50 14.37
N SER A 128 11.02 -4.83 15.04
CA SER A 128 12.27 -5.48 15.49
C SER A 128 12.03 -6.55 16.55
N ASN A 129 10.90 -6.49 17.27
CA ASN A 129 10.52 -7.49 18.26
C ASN A 129 9.77 -8.66 17.59
N PRO A 130 10.31 -9.90 17.62
CA PRO A 130 9.67 -11.05 16.98
C PRO A 130 8.28 -11.39 17.51
N GLU A 131 8.00 -11.16 18.80
CA GLU A 131 6.70 -11.45 19.39
C GLU A 131 5.63 -10.47 18.89
N ILE A 132 5.98 -9.19 18.84
CA ILE A 132 5.12 -8.14 18.29
C ILE A 132 4.88 -8.41 16.80
N GLN A 133 5.92 -8.79 16.05
CA GLN A 133 5.78 -9.12 14.64
C GLN A 133 4.82 -10.30 14.43
N ARG A 134 4.93 -11.37 15.23
CA ARG A 134 3.98 -12.50 15.17
C ARG A 134 2.55 -12.08 15.53
N ALA A 135 2.38 -11.19 16.50
CA ALA A 135 1.07 -10.66 16.85
C ALA A 135 0.48 -9.83 15.70
N ASN A 136 1.29 -9.00 15.03
CA ASN A 136 0.90 -8.24 13.85
C ASN A 136 0.48 -9.17 12.70
N GLU A 137 1.25 -10.23 12.42
CA GLU A 137 0.90 -11.21 11.38
C GLU A 137 -0.40 -11.96 11.69
N ARG A 138 -0.61 -12.34 12.97
CA ARG A 138 -1.88 -12.95 13.40
C ARG A 138 -3.04 -11.99 13.23
N SER A 139 -2.88 -10.73 13.66
CA SER A 139 -3.89 -9.68 13.51
C SER A 139 -4.25 -9.47 12.04
N LYS A 140 -3.25 -9.35 11.16
CA LYS A 140 -3.44 -9.27 9.70
C LYS A 140 -4.21 -10.47 9.16
N ARG A 141 -3.83 -11.69 9.56
CA ARG A 141 -4.49 -12.93 9.11
C ARG A 141 -5.96 -12.98 9.52
N VAL A 142 -6.29 -12.55 10.74
CA VAL A 142 -7.69 -12.50 11.21
C VAL A 142 -8.47 -11.43 10.47
N LYS A 143 -7.90 -10.22 10.30
CA LYS A 143 -8.55 -9.14 9.54
C LYS A 143 -8.79 -9.53 8.08
N SER A 144 -7.88 -10.27 7.44
CA SER A 144 -8.07 -10.76 6.07
C SER A 144 -9.12 -11.86 5.94
N GLN A 145 -9.55 -12.49 7.05
CA GLN A 145 -10.63 -13.47 7.06
C GLN A 145 -12.01 -12.82 7.24
N ASP A 146 -12.08 -11.70 7.96
CA ASP A 146 -13.33 -10.96 8.22
C ASP A 146 -13.60 -9.84 7.21
N SER A 147 -12.57 -9.37 6.48
CA SER A 147 -12.73 -8.38 5.42
C SER A 147 -13.17 -9.07 4.13
N ASP A 148 -14.27 -8.63 3.55
CA ASP A 148 -14.50 -8.86 2.12
C ASP A 148 -13.28 -8.33 1.37
N LEU A 149 -12.67 -9.18 0.56
CA LEU A 149 -11.49 -8.83 -0.22
C LEU A 149 -11.93 -7.86 -1.31
N VAL A 150 -11.74 -6.55 -1.07
CA VAL A 150 -11.93 -5.53 -2.08
C VAL A 150 -10.78 -5.62 -3.07
N ASP A 151 -11.07 -6.04 -4.29
CA ASP A 151 -10.09 -6.09 -5.36
C ASP A 151 -10.12 -4.83 -6.25
N MET A 152 -9.22 -4.77 -7.24
CA MET A 152 -9.17 -3.63 -8.16
C MET A 152 -10.44 -3.51 -9.02
N ALA A 153 -11.10 -4.61 -9.35
CA ALA A 153 -12.34 -4.59 -10.13
C ALA A 153 -13.50 -4.02 -9.30
N ASP A 154 -13.57 -4.33 -8.00
CA ASP A 154 -14.52 -3.72 -7.06
C ASP A 154 -14.31 -2.21 -6.95
N ILE A 155 -13.06 -1.77 -6.85
CA ILE A 155 -12.70 -0.34 -6.80
C ILE A 155 -13.13 0.35 -8.10
N MET A 156 -12.72 -0.18 -9.25
CA MET A 156 -13.04 0.39 -10.57
C MET A 156 -14.55 0.42 -10.81
N SER A 157 -15.28 -0.64 -10.48
CA SER A 157 -16.74 -0.70 -10.66
C SER A 157 -17.48 0.26 -9.73
N SER A 158 -17.02 0.42 -8.49
CA SER A 158 -17.56 1.40 -7.54
C SER A 158 -17.39 2.83 -8.05
N VAL A 159 -16.20 3.16 -8.55
CA VAL A 159 -15.93 4.48 -9.15
C VAL A 159 -16.79 4.69 -10.39
N ALA A 160 -16.85 3.72 -11.31
CA ALA A 160 -17.68 3.80 -12.52
C ALA A 160 -19.15 4.06 -12.20
N THR A 161 -19.70 3.29 -11.28
CA THR A 161 -21.12 3.36 -10.89
C THR A 161 -21.47 4.69 -10.24
N HIS A 162 -20.58 5.23 -9.40
CA HIS A 162 -20.87 6.45 -8.63
C HIS A 162 -20.58 7.74 -9.40
N THR A 163 -19.56 7.75 -10.26
CA THR A 163 -19.15 8.95 -11.01
C THR A 163 -19.80 9.03 -12.38
N GLY A 164 -20.27 7.91 -12.93
CA GLY A 164 -20.73 7.81 -14.31
C GLY A 164 -19.60 7.74 -15.35
N TYR A 165 -18.33 7.66 -14.92
CA TYR A 165 -17.21 7.47 -15.83
C TYR A 165 -17.25 6.11 -16.52
N LEU A 166 -16.86 6.09 -17.79
CA LEU A 166 -16.70 4.84 -18.53
C LEU A 166 -15.39 4.17 -18.09
N TYR A 167 -15.33 2.84 -18.18
CA TYR A 167 -14.10 2.10 -17.85
C TYR A 167 -12.88 2.54 -18.66
N LYS A 168 -13.08 3.03 -19.89
CA LYS A 168 -12.00 3.61 -20.70
C LYS A 168 -11.41 4.88 -20.05
N ASP A 169 -12.24 5.67 -19.39
CA ASP A 169 -11.82 6.92 -18.74
C ASP A 169 -11.10 6.58 -17.42
N ILE A 170 -11.62 5.58 -16.70
CA ILE A 170 -10.98 5.04 -15.49
C ILE A 170 -9.60 4.46 -15.80
N ASN A 171 -9.44 3.78 -16.94
CA ASN A 171 -8.14 3.26 -17.38
C ASN A 171 -7.08 4.35 -17.58
N GLU A 172 -7.50 5.57 -17.89
CA GLU A 172 -6.61 6.73 -18.05
C GLU A 172 -6.34 7.48 -16.74
N MET A 173 -7.12 7.21 -15.68
CA MET A 173 -6.85 7.76 -14.35
C MET A 173 -5.51 7.27 -13.82
N THR A 174 -4.87 8.10 -13.01
CA THR A 174 -3.75 7.67 -12.18
C THR A 174 -4.22 6.77 -11.05
N LEU A 175 -3.35 5.92 -10.52
CA LEU A 175 -3.66 5.13 -9.32
C LEU A 175 -4.11 6.02 -8.15
N PHE A 176 -3.44 7.17 -7.98
CA PHE A 176 -3.81 8.15 -6.98
C PHE A 176 -5.25 8.65 -7.15
N GLN A 177 -5.61 9.08 -8.37
CA GLN A 177 -6.96 9.54 -8.69
C GLN A 177 -8.00 8.45 -8.44
N LEU A 178 -7.72 7.20 -8.84
CA LEU A 178 -8.63 6.07 -8.63
C LEU A 178 -8.88 5.84 -7.13
N TYR A 179 -7.83 5.67 -6.33
CA TYR A 179 -7.96 5.42 -4.90
C TYR A 179 -8.62 6.59 -4.19
N MET A 180 -8.18 7.82 -4.47
CA MET A 180 -8.75 9.03 -3.87
C MET A 180 -10.25 9.14 -4.16
N THR A 181 -10.65 8.88 -5.41
CA THR A 181 -12.07 8.88 -5.80
C THR A 181 -12.82 7.79 -5.05
N TYR A 182 -12.31 6.56 -5.02
CA TYR A 182 -12.93 5.43 -4.31
C TYR A 182 -13.18 5.73 -2.82
N TYR A 183 -12.16 6.21 -2.09
CA TYR A 183 -12.33 6.55 -0.68
C TYR A 183 -13.28 7.73 -0.48
N ARG A 184 -13.31 8.71 -1.39
CA ARG A 184 -14.27 9.82 -1.34
C ARG A 184 -15.71 9.33 -1.53
N VAL A 185 -15.96 8.38 -2.44
CA VAL A 185 -17.26 7.72 -2.58
C VAL A 185 -17.67 7.02 -1.29
N GLY A 186 -16.75 6.26 -0.67
CA GLY A 186 -16.98 5.62 0.61
C GLY A 186 -17.39 6.61 1.70
N GLN A 187 -16.72 7.76 1.76
CA GLN A 187 -17.02 8.80 2.74
C GLN A 187 -18.39 9.45 2.52
N PHE A 188 -18.80 9.70 1.28
CA PHE A 188 -20.16 10.16 0.99
C PHE A 188 -21.20 9.14 1.42
N LYS A 189 -20.99 7.85 1.12
CA LYS A 189 -21.91 6.78 1.54
C LYS A 189 -22.00 6.64 3.05
N GLN A 190 -20.89 6.77 3.76
CA GLN A 190 -20.87 6.77 5.22
C GLN A 190 -21.65 7.97 5.77
N TYR A 191 -21.42 9.17 5.23
CA TYR A 191 -22.13 10.39 5.64
C TYR A 191 -23.65 10.28 5.44
N ASP A 192 -24.08 9.82 4.26
CA ASP A 192 -25.50 9.62 3.95
C ASP A 192 -26.15 8.62 4.91
N THR A 193 -25.45 7.52 5.18
CA THR A 193 -25.91 6.46 6.09
C THR A 193 -26.01 6.97 7.53
N SER A 194 -24.99 7.68 8.01
CA SER A 194 -25.00 8.28 9.34
C SER A 194 -26.11 9.32 9.49
N THR A 195 -26.35 10.13 8.45
CA THR A 195 -27.45 11.11 8.42
C THR A 195 -28.80 10.39 8.50
N LEU A 196 -28.99 9.32 7.72
CA LEU A 196 -30.22 8.52 7.75
C LEU A 196 -30.45 7.93 9.16
N PHE A 197 -29.43 7.35 9.78
CA PHE A 197 -29.56 6.79 11.13
C PHE A 197 -29.74 7.84 12.23
N ALA A 198 -29.20 9.05 12.04
CA ALA A 198 -29.43 10.17 12.94
C ALA A 198 -30.92 10.56 13.02
N THR A 199 -31.70 10.32 11.95
CA THR A 199 -33.15 10.59 11.96
C THR A 199 -33.95 9.64 12.86
N VAL A 200 -33.41 8.44 13.13
CA VAL A 200 -34.07 7.39 13.93
C VAL A 200 -33.42 7.20 15.31
N SER A 201 -32.23 7.74 15.54
CA SER A 201 -31.54 7.71 16.84
C SER A 201 -30.73 9.00 17.07
N PRO A 202 -31.08 9.82 18.09
CA PRO A 202 -30.35 11.03 18.43
C PRO A 202 -28.89 10.77 18.85
N ASP A 203 -28.57 9.57 19.35
CA ASP A 203 -27.20 9.20 19.70
C ASP A 203 -26.34 8.87 18.47
N ALA A 204 -26.95 8.44 17.35
CA ALA A 204 -26.23 8.24 16.09
C ALA A 204 -25.76 9.58 15.49
N ALA A 205 -26.50 10.67 15.74
CA ALA A 205 -26.13 12.01 15.29
C ALA A 205 -24.81 12.53 15.91
N LYS A 206 -24.46 12.06 17.12
CA LYS A 206 -23.25 12.49 17.85
C LYS A 206 -21.95 11.94 17.24
N HIS A 207 -22.03 10.92 16.41
CA HIS A 207 -20.89 10.25 15.79
C HIS A 207 -20.80 10.48 14.27
N MET A 208 -21.57 11.44 13.74
CA MET A 208 -21.56 11.74 12.32
C MET A 208 -20.28 12.47 11.93
N GLU A 209 -19.46 11.85 11.09
CA GLU A 209 -18.28 12.49 10.52
C GLU A 209 -18.67 13.44 9.39
N SER A 210 -17.86 14.47 9.12
CA SER A 210 -18.10 15.37 7.97
C SER A 210 -17.77 14.66 6.64
N TRP A 211 -18.59 14.86 5.61
CA TRP A 211 -18.33 14.38 4.25
C TRP A 211 -17.07 15.01 3.63
N GLY A 212 -16.71 16.22 4.06
CA GLY A 212 -15.53 16.97 3.62
C GLY A 212 -14.28 16.69 4.44
N LYS A 213 -14.30 15.71 5.36
CA LYS A 213 -13.11 15.37 6.15
C LYS A 213 -11.98 14.91 5.21
N HIS A 214 -10.76 15.27 5.60
CA HIS A 214 -9.56 14.89 4.87
C HIS A 214 -9.44 13.37 4.79
N ILE A 215 -9.11 12.88 3.60
CA ILE A 215 -8.83 11.46 3.37
C ILE A 215 -7.33 11.32 3.32
N ASP A 216 -6.76 10.70 4.34
CA ASP A 216 -5.35 10.36 4.36
C ASP A 216 -5.17 8.96 3.76
N LEU A 217 -4.81 8.91 2.48
CA LEU A 217 -4.48 7.66 1.80
C LEU A 217 -3.24 6.98 2.40
N PHE A 218 -2.44 7.69 3.18
CA PHE A 218 -1.20 7.22 3.77
C PHE A 218 -1.32 6.88 5.27
N GLU A 219 -2.50 7.04 5.88
CA GLU A 219 -2.71 6.73 7.29
C GLU A 219 -2.35 5.27 7.59
N GLU A 220 -1.58 5.05 8.65
CA GLU A 220 -1.14 3.71 9.01
C GLU A 220 -2.28 2.88 9.61
N GLU A 221 -2.47 1.68 9.09
CA GLU A 221 -3.42 0.75 9.67
C GLU A 221 -3.00 0.35 11.08
N LYS A 222 -3.86 0.65 12.06
CA LYS A 222 -3.65 0.23 13.44
C LYS A 222 -3.90 -1.28 13.56
N HIS A 223 -2.83 -2.04 13.82
CA HIS A 223 -2.90 -3.52 13.95
C HIS A 223 -3.30 -4.03 15.34
N TYR A 224 -3.60 -3.14 16.30
CA TYR A 224 -4.11 -3.58 17.60
C TYR A 224 -5.59 -3.99 17.47
N ILE A 225 -5.89 -5.24 17.84
CA ILE A 225 -7.27 -5.69 18.08
C ILE A 225 -7.54 -5.48 19.57
N SER A 226 -8.65 -4.85 19.93
CA SER A 226 -9.02 -4.74 21.34
C SER A 226 -9.24 -6.14 21.92
N ARG A 227 -8.86 -6.35 23.19
CA ARG A 227 -9.00 -7.66 23.87
C ARG A 227 -10.43 -8.20 23.77
N GLU A 228 -11.43 -7.32 23.82
CA GLU A 228 -12.84 -7.66 23.66
C GLU A 228 -13.20 -8.15 22.26
N SER A 229 -12.68 -7.51 21.21
CA SER A 229 -12.91 -7.92 19.82
C SER A 229 -12.23 -9.26 19.53
N PHE A 230 -11.01 -9.44 20.03
CA PHE A 230 -10.29 -10.72 19.94
C PHE A 230 -11.06 -11.86 20.61
N MET A 231 -11.51 -11.65 21.86
CA MET A 231 -12.27 -12.66 22.60
C MET A 231 -13.64 -12.98 21.98
N LYS A 232 -14.30 -12.02 21.31
CA LYS A 232 -15.55 -12.27 20.58
C LYS A 232 -15.33 -13.14 19.34
N GLN A 233 -14.27 -12.89 18.58
CA GLN A 233 -13.93 -13.67 17.37
C GLN A 233 -13.36 -15.07 17.70
N THR A 234 -12.58 -15.22 18.77
CA THR A 234 -11.96 -16.52 19.10
C THR A 234 -12.84 -17.47 19.91
N LYS A 235 -14.03 -17.03 20.37
CA LYS A 235 -14.97 -17.85 21.17
C LYS A 235 -15.45 -19.12 20.46
N GLY A 236 -15.32 -19.22 19.13
CA GLY A 236 -15.66 -20.41 18.35
C GLY A 236 -14.57 -21.49 18.26
N PHE A 237 -13.30 -21.15 18.51
CA PHE A 237 -12.17 -22.06 18.30
C PHE A 237 -11.87 -23.00 19.48
N GLY A 238 -12.60 -22.87 20.60
CA GLY A 238 -12.39 -23.68 21.81
C GLY A 238 -13.24 -24.95 21.92
N LYS A 239 -14.08 -25.26 20.93
CA LYS A 239 -14.93 -26.47 20.92
C LYS A 239 -14.52 -27.39 19.78
N GLY A 240 -13.34 -28.00 19.88
CA GLY A 240 -12.84 -28.88 18.83
C GLY A 240 -11.57 -29.63 19.20
N SER A 241 -11.51 -30.19 20.41
CA SER A 241 -10.61 -31.29 20.77
C SER A 241 -10.90 -31.69 22.22
N ALA A 242 -11.89 -32.57 22.36
CA ALA A 242 -12.04 -33.51 23.46
C ALA A 242 -12.23 -34.88 22.83
#